data_AF-A0A5J4L7Z2-F1
#
_entry.id   AF-A0A5J4L7Z2-F1
#
_cell.length_a   1.000
_cell.length_b   1.000
_cell.length_c   1.000
_cell.angle_alpha   90.00
_cell.angle_beta   90.00
_cell.angle_gamma   90.00
#
_symmetry.space_group_name_H-M   'P 1'
#
loop_
_entity.id
_entity.type
_entity.pdbx_description
1 polymer ?
#
loop_
_entity_poly.entity_id
_entity_poly.type
_entity_poly.pdbx_seq_one_letter_code
_entity_poly.pdbx_strand_id
1 'polypeptide(L)' 'MLTWLSLPQDRRDPALFTALRECMVAAVTHQQPAVQDPGPAGSARALRAALPDQTNLSTAEQHLLREWLNRLAADG' A
#
# COMPACT_ATOMS: atom_id res chain seq x y z
N MET A 1 29.46 -7.96 10.40
CA MET A 1 28.04 -7.81 10.76
C MET A 1 27.54 -9.19 11.17
N LEU A 2 27.35 -9.45 12.48
CA LEU A 2 26.78 -10.72 12.94
C LEU A 2 25.27 -10.57 12.97
N THR A 3 24.56 -11.18 12.02
CA THR A 3 23.10 -11.27 12.06
C THR A 3 22.67 -12.14 13.24
N TRP A 4 21.58 -11.78 13.93
CA TRP A 4 21.10 -12.42 15.17
C TRP A 4 20.99 -13.96 15.12
N LEU A 5 20.72 -14.52 13.93
CA LEU A 5 20.72 -15.98 13.67
C LEU A 5 22.09 -16.65 13.84
N SER A 6 23.17 -15.87 13.78
CA SER A 6 24.54 -16.31 14.00
C SER A 6 24.91 -16.38 15.50
N LEU A 7 24.06 -15.91 16.42
CA LEU A 7 24.28 -16.09 17.85
C LEU A 7 23.78 -17.48 18.31
N PRO A 8 24.52 -18.15 19.22
CA PRO A 8 24.03 -19.31 19.97
C PRO A 8 22.70 -19.02 20.68
N GLN A 9 21.86 -20.04 20.82
CA GLN A 9 20.47 -19.91 21.29
C GLN A 9 20.40 -19.28 22.70
N ASP A 10 21.36 -19.64 23.54
CA ASP A 10 21.63 -19.17 24.89
C ASP A 10 22.01 -17.68 24.99
N ARG A 11 22.39 -17.04 23.87
CA ARG A 11 22.73 -15.60 23.81
C ARG A 11 21.75 -14.77 23.01
N ARG A 12 20.66 -15.37 22.52
CA ARG A 12 19.61 -14.66 21.80
C ARG A 12 18.67 -14.03 22.80
N ASP A 13 18.67 -12.70 22.85
CA ASP A 13 17.70 -11.95 23.64
C ASP A 13 16.34 -11.86 22.89
N PRO A 14 15.27 -12.49 23.40
CA PRO A 14 13.95 -12.42 22.78
C PRO A 14 13.36 -11.00 22.77
N ALA A 15 13.75 -10.15 23.73
CA ALA A 15 13.29 -8.77 23.81
C ALA A 15 13.72 -7.94 22.60
N LEU A 16 14.88 -8.27 22.00
CA LEU A 16 15.36 -7.62 20.78
C LEU A 16 14.45 -7.90 19.58
N PHE A 17 13.94 -9.14 19.45
CA PHE A 17 13.04 -9.49 18.35
C PHE A 17 11.69 -8.78 18.50
N THR A 18 11.18 -8.71 19.73
CA THR A 18 9.98 -7.93 20.05
C THR A 18 10.19 -6.45 19.72
N ALA A 19 11.30 -5.85 20.15
CA ALA A 19 11.60 -4.45 19.84
C ALA A 19 11.73 -4.19 18.33
N LEU A 20 12.43 -5.05 17.60
CA LEU A 20 12.55 -4.95 16.14
C LEU A 20 11.20 -5.09 15.44
N ARG A 21 10.37 -6.03 15.88
CA ARG A 21 9.01 -6.21 15.38
C ARG A 21 8.19 -4.93 15.60
N GLU A 22 8.15 -4.42 16.82
CA GLU A 22 7.39 -3.21 17.14
C GLU A 22 7.90 -2.00 16.34
N CYS A 23 9.22 -1.83 16.21
CA CYS A 23 9.79 -0.77 15.39
C CYS A 23 9.39 -0.89 13.91
N MET A 24 9.42 -2.09 13.32
CA MET A 24 8.99 -2.31 11.94
C MET A 24 7.49 -2.09 11.75
N VAL A 25 6.66 -2.60 12.67
CA VAL A 25 5.20 -2.38 12.64
C VAL A 25 4.92 -0.89 12.74
N ALA A 26 5.54 -0.19 13.70
CA ALA A 26 5.37 1.24 13.87
C ALA A 26 5.82 2.03 12.63
N ALA A 27 6.93 1.65 12.01
CA ALA A 27 7.39 2.30 10.77
C ALA A 27 6.40 2.12 9.62
N VAL A 28 5.73 0.97 9.50
CA VAL A 28 4.74 0.73 8.44
C VAL A 28 3.39 1.37 8.75
N THR A 29 2.94 1.35 10.01
CA THR A 29 1.57 1.76 10.38
C THR A 29 1.45 3.20 10.84
N HIS A 30 2.52 3.79 11.40
CA HIS A 30 2.51 5.16 11.93
C HIS A 30 3.24 6.16 11.05
N GLN A 31 3.98 5.72 10.03
CA GLN A 31 4.35 6.66 8.98
C GLN A 31 3.09 7.07 8.24
N GLN A 32 2.80 8.38 8.30
CA GLN A 32 1.73 8.98 7.52
C GLN A 32 1.89 8.52 6.06
N PRO A 33 0.85 7.95 5.43
CA PRO A 33 0.95 7.51 4.04
C PRO A 33 1.54 8.65 3.22
N ALA A 34 2.68 8.41 2.57
CA ALA A 34 3.31 9.41 1.70
C ALA A 34 2.38 9.84 0.55
N VAL A 35 1.35 9.03 0.26
CA VAL A 35 0.29 9.36 -0.69
C VAL A 35 -0.83 10.09 0.04
N GLN A 36 -0.58 11.34 0.40
CA GLN A 36 -1.61 12.38 0.30
C GLN A 36 -1.46 12.98 -1.08
N ASP A 37 -1.82 12.23 -2.12
CA ASP A 37 -1.90 12.79 -3.46
C ASP A 37 -3.38 13.09 -3.75
N PRO A 38 -3.89 14.28 -3.34
CA PRO A 38 -5.19 14.78 -3.80
C PRO A 38 -5.13 15.21 -5.28
N GLY A 39 -4.08 14.79 -6.01
CA GLY A 39 -3.95 15.00 -7.42
C GLY A 39 -4.93 14.16 -8.25
N PRO A 40 -5.08 14.52 -9.52
CA PRO A 40 -5.97 13.83 -10.45
C PRO A 40 -5.66 12.33 -10.56
N ALA A 41 -4.39 11.92 -10.41
CA ALA A 41 -3.99 10.52 -10.43
C ALA A 41 -4.51 9.71 -9.22
N GLY A 42 -4.45 10.29 -8.01
CA GLY A 42 -5.03 9.68 -6.80
C GLY A 42 -6.55 9.52 -6.90
N SER A 43 -7.23 10.58 -7.39
CA SER A 43 -8.68 10.56 -7.63
C SER A 43 -9.08 9.52 -8.68
N ALA A 44 -8.29 9.38 -9.76
CA ALA A 44 -8.51 8.37 -10.79
C ALA A 44 -8.38 6.93 -10.25
N ARG A 45 -7.39 6.68 -9.39
CA ARG A 45 -7.21 5.37 -8.72
C ARG A 45 -8.39 5.05 -7.79
N ALA A 46 -8.85 6.02 -7.01
CA ALA A 46 -10.00 5.85 -6.11
C ALA A 46 -11.29 5.54 -6.87
N LEU A 47 -11.59 6.31 -7.94
CA LEU A 47 -12.78 6.07 -8.76
C LEU A 47 -12.72 4.71 -9.48
N ARG A 48 -11.52 4.30 -9.94
CA ARG A 48 -11.33 2.98 -10.57
C ARG A 48 -11.58 1.83 -9.60
N ALA A 49 -11.22 1.98 -8.33
CA ALA A 49 -11.45 0.96 -7.31
C ALA A 49 -12.94 0.76 -7.01
N ALA A 50 -13.74 1.83 -7.09
CA ALA A 50 -15.19 1.78 -6.91
C ALA A 50 -15.97 1.33 -8.15
N LEU A 51 -15.33 1.24 -9.32
CA LEU A 51 -16.00 0.96 -10.60
C LEU A 51 -16.73 -0.39 -10.69
N PRO A 52 -16.18 -1.51 -10.17
CA PRO A 52 -16.85 -2.82 -10.23
C PRO A 52 -18.21 -2.86 -9.52
N ASP A 53 -18.40 -1.99 -8.52
CA ASP A 53 -19.64 -1.94 -7.72
C ASP A 53 -20.71 -1.00 -8.35
N GLN A 54 -20.39 -0.34 -9.48
CA GLN A 54 -21.30 0.59 -10.15
C GLN A 54 -22.22 -0.15 -11.14
N THR A 55 -23.45 -0.41 -10.73
CA THR A 55 -24.47 -1.08 -11.56
C THR A 55 -25.15 -0.17 -12.57
N ASN A 56 -24.90 1.15 -12.50
CA ASN A 56 -25.53 2.15 -13.38
C ASN A 56 -24.85 2.27 -14.76
N LEU A 57 -23.65 1.70 -14.92
CA LEU A 57 -22.89 1.71 -16.16
C LEU A 57 -22.99 0.34 -16.82
N SER A 58 -23.24 0.32 -18.13
CA SER A 58 -23.11 -0.90 -18.92
C SER A 58 -21.68 -1.42 -18.90
N THR A 59 -21.51 -2.70 -19.21
CA THR A 59 -20.19 -3.34 -19.30
C THR A 59 -19.22 -2.57 -20.20
N ALA A 60 -19.70 -2.07 -21.35
CA ALA A 60 -18.87 -1.30 -22.28
C ALA A 60 -18.43 0.05 -21.71
N GLU A 61 -19.32 0.76 -21.01
CA GLU A 61 -19.00 2.04 -20.37
C GLU A 61 -18.02 1.86 -19.20
N GLN A 62 -18.17 0.80 -18.42
CA GLN A 62 -17.20 0.46 -17.36
C GLN A 62 -15.81 0.18 -17.93
N HIS A 63 -15.72 -0.54 -19.04
CA HIS A 63 -14.44 -0.79 -19.71
C HIS A 63 -13.79 0.49 -20.22
N LEU A 64 -14.56 1.36 -20.89
CA LEU A 64 -14.05 2.65 -21.39
C LEU A 64 -13.57 3.55 -20.25
N LEU A 65 -14.36 3.68 -19.18
CA LEU A 65 -14.04 4.51 -18.04
C LEU A 65 -12.83 3.97 -17.28
N ARG A 66 -12.68 2.65 -17.14
CA ARG A 66 -11.48 2.02 -16.57
C ARG A 66 -10.22 2.36 -17.36
N GLU A 67 -10.29 2.35 -18.68
CA GLU A 67 -9.16 2.68 -19.56
C GLU A 67 -8.73 4.15 -19.40
N TRP A 68 -9.68 5.07 -19.39
CA TRP A 68 -9.38 6.49 -19.18
C TRP A 68 -8.80 6.78 -17.79
N LEU A 69 -9.37 6.17 -16.75
CA LEU A 69 -8.84 6.31 -15.39
C LEU A 69 -7.45 5.68 -15.24
N ASN A 70 -7.14 4.62 -16.00
CA ASN A 70 -5.82 4.02 -16.01
C ASN A 70 -4.76 4.97 -16.61
N ARG A 71 -5.10 5.66 -17.70
CA ARG A 71 -4.23 6.68 -18.31
C ARG A 71 -4.00 7.86 -17.36
N LEU A 72 -5.08 8.40 -16.80
CA LEU A 72 -5.02 9.54 -15.87
C LEU A 72 -4.25 9.21 -14.57
N ALA A 73 -4.30 7.95 -14.12
CA ALA A 73 -3.54 7.49 -12.96
C ALA A 73 -2.04 7.29 -13.22
N ALA A 74 -1.63 7.18 -14.49
CA ALA A 74 -0.24 6.98 -14.90
C ALA A 74 0.48 8.30 -15.25
N ASP A 75 -0.27 9.35 -15.57
CA ASP A 75 0.25 10.67 -15.98
C ASP A 75 0.62 11.59 -14.78
N GLY A 76 0.52 11.13 -13.53
CA GLY A 76 0.74 11.92 -12.31
C GLY A 76 1.86 11.39 -11.41
#